data_AF-A0A1Q3X385-F1
#
_entry.id   AF-A0A1Q3X385-F1
#
_cell.length_a   1.000
_cell.length_b   1.000
_cell.length_c   1.000
_cell.angle_alpha   90.00
_cell.angle_beta   90.00
_cell.angle_gamma   90.00
#
_symmetry.space_group_name_H-M   'P 1'
#
loop_
_entity.id
_entity.type
_entity.pdbx_description
1 polymer ?
#
loop_
_entity_poly.entity_id
_entity_poly.type
_entity_poly.pdbx_seq_one_letter_code
_entity_poly.pdbx_strand_id
1 'polypeptide(L)'
;MALILPIKPLLGWMMALILIDLMTGIWAAYKRGEKITSKGLRRTPIKLGGYLIAIIASAIIQLPIFIGDLIPITRCVATFLAVVELKSIGENITSLTGVPIGNIIKGLFKNKDVIKEIAGSDDTNTSETETDVPNKS
;
A
#
# COMPACT_ATOMS: atom_id res chain seq x y z
N MET A 1 -24.61 -23.77 4.68
CA MET A 1 -24.50 -22.34 4.26
C MET A 1 -23.88 -21.40 5.32
N ALA A 2 -23.64 -21.82 6.57
CA ALA A 2 -23.17 -20.93 7.65
C ALA A 2 -21.64 -20.67 7.70
N LEU A 3 -20.82 -21.56 7.13
CA LEU A 3 -19.36 -21.50 7.28
C LEU A 3 -18.67 -20.34 6.51
N ILE A 4 -19.26 -19.89 5.40
CA ILE A 4 -18.67 -18.87 4.50
C ILE A 4 -19.09 -17.44 4.91
N LEU A 5 -20.06 -17.31 5.81
CA LEU A 5 -20.67 -16.02 6.17
C LEU A 5 -19.72 -15.02 6.85
N PRO A 6 -18.81 -15.41 7.78
CA PRO A 6 -17.91 -14.45 8.44
C PRO A 6 -16.65 -14.10 7.62
N ILE A 7 -16.33 -14.88 6.58
CA ILE A 7 -15.10 -14.73 5.79
C ILE A 7 -15.29 -13.74 4.62
N LYS A 8 -16.52 -13.61 4.10
CA LYS A 8 -16.89 -12.69 3.02
C LYS A 8 -16.45 -11.23 3.23
N PRO A 9 -16.73 -10.57 4.37
CA PRO A 9 -16.28 -9.19 4.56
C PRO A 9 -14.75 -9.09 4.59
N LEU A 10 -14.08 -10.11 5.14
CA LEU A 10 -12.64 -10.17 5.24
C LEU A 10 -11.95 -10.25 3.88
N LEU A 11 -12.47 -11.08 2.96
CA LEU A 11 -12.01 -11.06 1.57
C LEU A 11 -12.26 -9.72 0.89
N GLY A 12 -13.43 -9.11 1.11
CA GLY A 12 -13.77 -7.80 0.54
C GLY A 12 -12.77 -6.71 0.95
N TRP A 13 -12.45 -6.62 2.24
CA TRP A 13 -11.46 -5.66 2.76
C TRP A 13 -10.05 -5.91 2.23
N MET A 14 -9.63 -7.17 2.13
CA MET A 14 -8.32 -7.52 1.56
C MET A 14 -8.23 -7.17 0.08
N MET A 15 -9.28 -7.42 -0.69
CA MET A 15 -9.35 -7.01 -2.10
C MET A 15 -9.27 -5.49 -2.25
N ALA A 16 -9.97 -4.74 -1.39
CA ALA A 16 -9.91 -3.28 -1.40
C ALA A 16 -8.49 -2.76 -1.07
N LEU A 17 -7.81 -3.33 -0.08
CA LEU A 17 -6.43 -2.95 0.26
C LEU A 17 -5.45 -3.21 -0.89
N ILE A 18 -5.55 -4.36 -1.56
CA ILE A 18 -4.70 -4.69 -2.72
C ILE A 18 -4.95 -3.73 -3.89
N LEU A 19 -6.21 -3.32 -4.12
CA LEU A 19 -6.54 -2.33 -5.14
C LEU A 19 -5.95 -0.95 -4.80
N ILE A 20 -6.04 -0.53 -3.54
CA ILE A 20 -5.45 0.74 -3.07
C ILE A 20 -3.92 0.70 -3.20
N ASP A 21 -3.27 -0.41 -2.86
CA ASP A 21 -1.82 -0.59 -3.03
C ASP A 21 -1.41 -0.53 -4.52
N LEU A 22 -2.17 -1.18 -5.40
CA LEU A 22 -1.93 -1.11 -6.85
C LEU A 22 -2.09 0.33 -7.38
N MET A 23 -3.16 1.02 -6.99
CA MET A 23 -3.40 2.40 -7.40
C MET A 23 -2.31 3.35 -6.91
N THR A 24 -1.91 3.26 -5.64
CA THR A 24 -0.83 4.08 -5.08
C THR A 24 0.52 3.77 -5.72
N GLY A 25 0.80 2.51 -6.04
CA GLY A 25 2.02 2.12 -6.76
C GLY A 25 2.09 2.66 -8.18
N ILE A 26 0.98 2.60 -8.93
CA ILE A 26 0.88 3.17 -10.28
C ILE A 26 1.02 4.69 -10.23
N TRP A 27 0.34 5.35 -9.29
CA TRP A 27 0.41 6.81 -9.15
C TRP A 27 1.83 7.28 -8.80
N ALA A 28 2.51 6.57 -7.90
CA ALA A 28 3.90 6.86 -7.54
C ALA A 28 4.87 6.68 -8.71
N ALA A 29 4.70 5.62 -9.52
CA ALA A 29 5.50 5.41 -10.73
C ALA A 29 5.25 6.50 -11.78
N TYR A 30 4.00 6.92 -11.95
CA TYR A 30 3.62 7.98 -12.88
C TYR A 30 4.24 9.33 -12.48
N LYS A 31 4.16 9.71 -11.19
CA LYS A 31 4.75 10.97 -10.69
C LYS A 31 6.28 11.00 -10.83
N ARG A 32 6.96 9.85 -10.76
CA ARG A 32 8.42 9.74 -10.97
C ARG A 32 8.85 9.71 -12.44
N GLY A 33 7.92 9.63 -13.38
CA GLY A 33 8.24 9.46 -14.80
C GLY A 33 8.90 8.11 -15.13
N GLU A 34 8.80 7.13 -14.24
CA GLU A 34 9.36 5.80 -14.46
C GLU A 34 8.50 5.03 -15.48
N LYS A 35 9.14 4.32 -16.41
CA LYS A 35 8.43 3.40 -17.29
C LYS A 35 7.83 2.28 -16.45
N ILE A 36 6.50 2.14 -16.47
CA ILE A 36 5.81 1.01 -15.84
C ILE A 36 6.28 -0.26 -16.55
N THR A 37 7.20 -0.98 -15.91
CA THR A 37 7.68 -2.26 -16.44
C THR A 37 6.77 -3.40 -15.97
N SER A 38 6.61 -4.41 -16.81
CA SER A 38 5.92 -5.65 -16.48
C SER A 38 6.50 -6.36 -15.26
N LYS A 39 7.79 -6.13 -14.92
CA LYS A 39 8.42 -6.63 -13.69
C LYS A 39 7.86 -5.96 -12.42
N GLY A 40 7.55 -4.66 -12.46
CA GLY A 40 6.92 -3.94 -11.36
C GLY A 40 5.47 -4.36 -11.14
N LEU A 41 4.71 -4.47 -12.25
CA LEU A 41 3.30 -4.86 -12.22
C LEU A 41 3.08 -6.34 -11.86
N ARG A 42 4.06 -7.21 -12.11
CA ARG A 42 4.00 -8.65 -11.75
C ARG A 42 3.96 -8.90 -10.24
N ARG A 43 4.38 -7.95 -9.41
CA ARG A 43 4.30 -8.10 -7.95
C ARG A 43 2.85 -8.15 -7.45
N THR A 44 1.94 -7.45 -8.12
CA THR A 44 0.52 -7.38 -7.75
C THR A 44 -0.23 -8.71 -7.88
N PRO A 45 -0.19 -9.46 -9.00
CA PRO A 45 -0.84 -10.77 -9.08
C PRO A 45 -0.22 -11.80 -8.14
N ILE A 46 1.08 -11.68 -7.80
CA ILE A 46 1.74 -12.55 -6.81
C ILE A 46 1.21 -12.25 -5.40
N LYS A 47 1.04 -10.97 -5.03
CA LYS A 47 0.36 -10.56 -3.78
C LYS A 47 -1.07 -11.08 -3.76
N LEU A 48 -1.83 -10.83 -4.82
CA LEU A 48 -3.24 -11.24 -4.93
C LEU A 48 -3.42 -12.76 -4.79
N GLY A 49 -2.69 -13.55 -5.58
CA GLY A 49 -2.77 -15.01 -5.53
C GLY A 49 -2.25 -15.58 -4.21
N GLY A 50 -1.10 -15.10 -3.73
CA GLY A 50 -0.50 -15.54 -2.47
C GLY A 50 -1.38 -15.24 -1.26
N TYR A 51 -2.05 -14.09 -1.24
CA TYR A 51 -2.89 -13.69 -0.12
C TYR A 51 -4.21 -14.45 -0.10
N LEU A 52 -4.81 -14.69 -1.26
CA LEU A 52 -5.97 -15.58 -1.36
C LEU A 52 -5.63 -16.98 -0.85
N ILE A 53 -4.49 -17.54 -1.25
CA ILE A 53 -4.02 -18.85 -0.76
C ILE A 53 -3.83 -18.82 0.76
N ALA A 54 -3.17 -17.78 1.31
CA ALA A 54 -2.94 -17.66 2.75
C ALA A 54 -4.25 -17.56 3.55
N ILE A 55 -5.22 -16.77 3.07
CA ILE A 55 -6.53 -16.63 3.71
C ILE A 55 -7.29 -17.96 3.65
N ILE A 56 -7.31 -18.64 2.50
CA ILE A 56 -7.95 -19.95 2.35
C ILE A 56 -7.30 -20.99 3.27
N ALA A 57 -5.96 -21.08 3.28
CA ALA A 57 -5.22 -21.98 4.15
C ALA A 57 -5.54 -21.72 5.63
N SER A 58 -5.57 -20.45 6.05
CA SER A 58 -5.94 -20.09 7.41
C SER A 58 -7.40 -20.43 7.74
N ALA A 59 -8.32 -20.31 6.79
CA ALA A 59 -9.72 -20.68 6.97
C ALA A 59 -9.90 -22.20 7.10
N ILE A 60 -9.06 -23.00 6.43
CA ILE A 60 -9.03 -24.46 6.62
C ILE A 60 -8.56 -24.81 8.03
N ILE A 61 -7.53 -24.13 8.54
CA ILE A 61 -7.04 -24.34 9.92
C ILE A 61 -8.08 -23.90 10.96
N GLN A 62 -8.88 -22.88 10.67
CA GLN A 62 -9.98 -22.42 11.53
C GLN A 62 -11.14 -23.42 11.63
N LEU A 63 -11.19 -24.47 10.79
CA LEU A 63 -12.28 -25.45 10.83
C LEU A 63 -12.36 -26.12 12.21
N PRO A 64 -13.57 -26.52 12.66
CA PRO A 64 -13.78 -27.17 13.96
C PRO A 64 -12.94 -28.43 14.20
N ILE A 65 -12.55 -29.13 13.13
CA ILE A 65 -11.73 -30.34 13.21
C ILE A 65 -10.26 -30.07 13.57
N PHE A 66 -9.81 -28.83 13.41
CA PHE A 66 -8.44 -28.40 13.73
C PHE A 66 -8.46 -27.51 14.98
N ILE A 67 -8.53 -26.18 14.79
CA ILE A 67 -8.47 -25.20 15.88
C ILE A 67 -9.86 -24.72 16.31
N GLY A 68 -10.89 -24.86 15.46
CA GLY A 68 -12.23 -24.32 15.74
C GLY A 68 -12.16 -22.84 16.11
N ASP A 69 -12.93 -22.41 17.12
CA ASP A 69 -12.96 -21.00 17.57
C ASP A 69 -11.99 -20.69 18.73
N LEU A 70 -11.11 -21.62 19.11
CA LEU A 70 -10.14 -21.42 20.20
C LEU A 70 -9.23 -20.22 19.94
N ILE A 71 -8.79 -20.07 18.69
CA ILE A 71 -7.92 -18.97 18.24
C ILE A 71 -8.42 -18.49 16.87
N PRO A 72 -8.68 -17.18 16.67
CA PRO A 72 -9.17 -16.66 15.40
C PRO A 72 -8.04 -16.51 14.36
N ILE A 73 -7.41 -17.63 13.97
CA ILE A 73 -6.25 -17.69 13.07
C ILE A 73 -6.47 -16.94 11.75
N THR A 74 -7.66 -17.02 11.14
CA THR A 74 -7.95 -16.33 9.88
C THR A 74 -7.90 -14.81 10.05
N ARG A 75 -8.37 -14.30 11.20
CA ARG A 75 -8.31 -12.86 11.51
C ARG A 75 -6.87 -12.41 11.76
N CYS A 76 -6.07 -13.24 12.43
CA CYS A 76 -4.65 -12.96 12.66
C CYS A 76 -3.88 -12.87 11.33
N VAL A 77 -4.07 -13.86 10.44
CA VAL A 77 -3.41 -13.88 9.12
C VAL A 77 -3.82 -12.66 8.30
N ALA A 78 -5.11 -12.33 8.24
CA ALA A 78 -5.55 -11.17 7.50
C ALA A 78 -5.06 -9.84 8.09
N THR A 79 -4.98 -9.73 9.42
CA THR A 79 -4.39 -8.56 10.07
C THR A 79 -2.92 -8.42 9.72
N PHE A 80 -2.17 -9.52 9.72
CA PHE A 80 -0.77 -9.52 9.31
C PHE A 80 -0.61 -9.06 7.85
N LEU A 81 -1.41 -9.60 6.93
CA LEU A 81 -1.39 -9.19 5.52
C LEU A 81 -1.77 -7.71 5.35
N ALA A 82 -2.76 -7.22 6.11
CA ALA A 82 -3.13 -5.82 6.12
C ALA A 82 -1.97 -4.91 6.55
N VAL A 83 -1.20 -5.30 7.58
CA VAL A 83 0.01 -4.57 7.99
C VAL A 83 1.08 -4.56 6.90
N VAL A 84 1.27 -5.68 6.20
CA VAL A 84 2.21 -5.76 5.07
C VAL A 84 1.80 -4.79 3.95
N GLU A 85 0.52 -4.71 3.60
CA GLU A 85 0.05 -3.77 2.57
C GLU A 85 0.08 -2.32 3.03
N LEU A 86 -0.25 -2.03 4.30
CA LEU A 86 -0.10 -0.69 4.85
C LEU A 86 1.35 -0.20 4.77
N LYS A 87 2.32 -1.08 5.00
CA LYS A 87 3.75 -0.75 4.82
C LYS A 87 4.08 -0.45 3.35
N SER A 88 3.58 -1.26 2.42
CA SER A 88 3.76 -1.07 0.97
C SER A 88 3.18 0.27 0.49
N ILE A 89 1.95 0.58 0.89
CA ILE A 89 1.32 1.90 0.67
C ILE A 89 2.18 3.01 1.25
N GLY A 90 2.74 2.78 2.44
CA GLY A 90 3.58 3.77 3.10
C GLY A 90 4.90 4.07 2.37
N GLU A 91 5.52 3.05 1.79
CA GLU A 91 6.68 3.21 0.91
C GLU A 91 6.32 4.01 -0.35
N ASN A 92 5.16 3.72 -0.96
CA ASN A 92 4.67 4.46 -2.12
C ASN A 92 4.39 5.94 -1.79
N ILE A 93 3.75 6.25 -0.66
CA ILE A 93 3.49 7.64 -0.24
C ILE A 93 4.79 8.35 0.13
N THR A 94 5.71 7.70 0.84
CA THR A 94 7.03 8.27 1.16
C THR A 94 7.77 8.65 -0.11
N SER A 95 7.69 7.80 -1.12
CA SER A 95 8.31 8.04 -2.42
C SER A 95 7.63 9.15 -3.23
N LEU A 96 6.37 9.51 -2.91
CA LEU A 96 5.60 10.59 -3.53
C LEU A 96 5.81 11.96 -2.85
N THR A 97 6.05 11.95 -1.54
CA THR A 97 6.10 13.12 -0.65
C THR A 97 7.51 13.43 -0.13
N GLY A 98 8.47 12.54 -0.32
CA GLY A 98 9.81 12.63 0.26
C GLY A 98 9.89 12.36 1.77
N VAL A 99 8.74 12.25 2.46
CA VAL A 99 8.68 12.13 3.92
C VAL A 99 8.35 10.69 4.33
N PRO A 100 9.21 10.03 5.14
CA PRO A 100 8.94 8.69 5.64
C PRO A 100 7.67 8.69 6.49
N ILE A 101 6.71 7.83 6.20
CA ILE A 101 5.48 7.72 6.99
C ILE A 101 5.74 7.42 8.47
N GLY A 102 6.79 6.68 8.78
CA GLY A 102 7.22 6.48 10.17
C GLY A 102 7.53 7.78 10.91
N ASN A 103 8.03 8.80 10.20
CA ASN A 103 8.30 10.13 10.76
C ASN A 103 7.00 10.94 10.93
N ILE A 104 6.04 10.78 10.01
CA ILE A 104 4.70 11.40 10.13
C ILE A 104 3.97 10.85 11.36
N ILE A 105 3.98 9.53 11.54
CA ILE A 105 3.37 8.86 12.70
C ILE A 105 4.08 9.31 13.99
N LYS A 106 5.41 9.32 14.02
CA LYS A 106 6.16 9.83 15.18
C LYS A 106 5.86 11.30 15.47
N GLY A 107 5.70 12.14 14.44
CA GLY A 107 5.33 13.54 14.56
C GLY A 107 3.94 13.73 15.16
N LEU A 108 2.96 12.95 14.70
CA LEU A 108 1.59 12.92 15.24
C LEU A 108 1.54 12.58 16.74
N PHE A 109 2.38 11.65 17.19
CA PHE A 109 2.48 11.30 18.61
C PHE A 109 3.34 12.29 19.43
N LYS A 110 4.12 13.17 18.79
CA LYS A 110 5.10 14.03 19.47
C LYS A 110 4.68 15.50 19.59
N ASN A 111 3.86 16.07 18.68
CA ASN A 111 3.16 17.37 18.83
C ASN A 111 2.34 17.76 17.59
N LYS A 112 1.23 18.50 17.76
CA LYS A 112 0.30 18.94 16.69
C LYS A 112 0.86 19.94 15.67
N ASP A 113 1.99 20.60 15.96
CA ASP A 113 2.50 21.72 15.15
C ASP A 113 3.32 21.29 13.91
N VAL A 114 3.84 20.05 13.91
CA VAL A 114 4.71 19.50 12.85
C VAL A 114 3.97 19.30 11.51
N ILE A 115 2.65 19.17 11.53
CA ILE A 115 1.84 18.92 10.32
C ILE A 115 1.79 20.14 9.38
N LYS A 116 1.95 21.36 9.91
CA LYS A 116 1.93 22.58 9.09
C LYS A 116 3.25 22.87 8.37
N GLU A 117 4.37 22.42 8.93
CA GLU A 117 5.70 22.61 8.35
C GLU A 117 5.96 21.59 7.21
N ILE A 118 5.51 20.35 7.40
CA ILE A 118 5.64 19.28 6.40
C ILE A 118 4.71 19.49 5.20
N ALA A 119 3.54 20.09 5.40
CA ALA A 119 2.58 20.35 4.33
C ALA A 119 2.86 21.63 3.52
N GLY A 120 3.90 22.41 3.86
CA GLY A 120 4.13 23.74 3.33
C GLY A 120 5.44 23.96 2.56
N SER A 121 6.22 22.92 2.26
CA SER A 121 7.60 23.08 1.74
C SER A 121 7.81 22.74 0.25
N ASP A 122 6.77 22.56 -0.56
CA ASP A 122 6.92 22.12 -1.97
C ASP A 122 6.37 23.12 -3.01
N ASP A 123 6.26 24.40 -2.67
CA ASP A 123 6.03 25.47 -3.64
C ASP A 123 7.23 26.45 -3.62
N THR A 124 8.33 26.13 -4.29
CA THR A 124 9.17 27.11 -5.02
C THR A 124 10.35 26.42 -5.71
N ASN A 125 10.68 26.92 -6.91
CA ASN A 125 11.79 26.59 -7.83
C ASN A 125 11.58 25.34 -8.73
N THR A 126 11.50 25.41 -10.06
CA THR A 126 11.94 26.43 -11.02
C THR A 126 11.21 26.19 -12.35
N SER A 127 10.36 27.12 -12.77
CA SER A 127 10.25 27.48 -14.18
C SER A 127 11.44 28.36 -14.54
N GLU A 128 11.87 28.26 -15.80
CA GLU A 128 12.94 29.03 -16.46
C GLU A 128 14.33 28.35 -16.48
N THR A 129 14.62 27.68 -17.59
CA THR A 129 15.67 28.23 -18.46
C THR A 129 15.40 27.85 -19.91
N GLU A 130 15.47 28.90 -20.72
CA GLU A 130 15.17 28.98 -22.13
C GLU A 130 15.89 27.92 -22.97
N THR A 131 15.14 27.45 -23.96
CA THR A 131 15.67 26.93 -25.21
C THR A 131 16.51 28.00 -25.90
N ASP A 132 17.83 27.85 -25.90
CA ASP A 132 18.69 28.53 -26.87
C ASP A 132 19.13 27.51 -27.92
N VAL A 133 18.40 27.49 -29.04
CA VAL A 133 18.75 26.79 -30.27
C VAL A 133 19.42 27.83 -31.17
N PRO A 134 20.74 27.78 -31.41
CA PRO A 134 21.32 28.59 -32.46
C PRO A 134 20.94 27.99 -33.82
N ASN A 135 20.10 28.74 -34.54
CA ASN A 135 19.79 28.54 -35.95
C ASN A 135 21.01 28.93 -36.82
N LYS A 136 21.20 28.17 -37.89
CA LYS A 136 22.28 28.24 -38.90
C LYS A 136 22.45 29.60 -39.58
N SER A 137 23.69 29.89 -39.98
CA SER A 137 24.10 30.09 -41.39
C SER A 137 25.62 30.03 -41.52
#